data_AF-A0AAC9NQJ3-F1
#
_entry.id   AF-A0AAC9NQJ3-F1
#
_cell.length_a   1.000
_cell.length_b   1.000
_cell.length_c   1.000
_cell.angle_alpha   90.00
_cell.angle_beta   90.00
_cell.angle_gamma   90.00
#
_symmetry.space_group_name_H-M   'P 1'
#
loop_
_entity.id
_entity.type
_entity.pdbx_description
1 polymer ?
#
loop_
_entity_poly.entity_id
_entity_poly.type
_entity_poly.pdbx_seq_one_letter_code
_entity_poly.pdbx_strand_id
1 'polypeptide(L)'
;MLKRDGTLSVGVPDSRKYIEAYINKTNFRELSIWYQLAAVDTGSFIDQVNYIAHMGGEHKYMYNQENLVNTIAKCGVRDVPLQNFDKEIDPIERHNGSIYAFAYN
;
A
#
# COMPACT_ATOMS: atom_id res chain seq x y z
N MET A 1 10.84 3.67 -17.66
CA MET A 1 11.62 4.87 -17.27
C MET A 1 10.78 6.10 -17.53
N LEU A 2 10.80 7.09 -16.63
CA LEU A 2 10.14 8.38 -16.87
C LEU A 2 10.81 9.10 -18.04
N LYS A 3 10.02 9.81 -18.86
CA LYS A 3 10.57 10.73 -19.87
C LYS A 3 11.17 11.95 -19.16
N ARG A 4 11.94 12.75 -19.89
CA ARG A 4 12.40 14.06 -19.40
C ARG A 4 11.17 14.93 -19.06
N ASP A 5 11.23 15.59 -17.92
CA ASP A 5 10.16 16.40 -17.33
C ASP A 5 8.89 15.58 -16.99
N GLY A 6 9.05 14.26 -16.85
CA GLY A 6 7.97 13.33 -16.54
C GLY A 6 7.73 13.22 -15.04
N THR A 7 6.47 13.07 -14.65
CA THR A 7 6.06 12.87 -13.26
C THR A 7 5.56 11.46 -13.01
N LEU A 8 5.76 10.98 -11.79
CA LEU A 8 5.13 9.79 -11.23
C LEU A 8 4.36 10.21 -9.98
N SER A 9 3.08 9.87 -9.93
CA SER A 9 2.29 9.88 -8.71
C SER A 9 1.77 8.47 -8.48
N VAL A 10 2.04 7.90 -7.31
CA VAL A 10 1.70 6.51 -6.99
C VAL A 10 1.10 6.40 -5.60
N GLY A 11 0.02 5.62 -5.49
CA GLY A 11 -0.59 5.20 -4.24
C GLY A 11 -0.57 3.68 -4.14
N VAL A 12 -0.07 3.13 -3.03
CA VAL A 12 -0.05 1.68 -2.77
C VAL A 12 -0.58 1.40 -1.36
N PRO A 13 -1.05 0.18 -1.07
CA PRO A 13 -1.44 -0.18 0.27
C PRO A 13 -0.27 -0.10 1.26
N ASP A 14 -0.55 0.34 2.49
CA ASP A 14 0.40 0.35 3.59
C ASP A 14 0.34 -0.98 4.34
N SER A 15 1.22 -1.91 3.97
CA SER A 15 1.30 -3.22 4.60
C SER A 15 1.72 -3.15 6.07
N ARG A 16 2.37 -2.05 6.50
CA ARG A 16 2.75 -1.84 7.90
C ARG A 16 1.53 -1.88 8.82
N LYS A 17 0.41 -1.26 8.41
CA LYS A 17 -0.81 -1.19 9.23
C LYS A 17 -1.40 -2.56 9.53
N TYR A 18 -1.39 -3.46 8.55
CA TYR A 18 -1.85 -4.84 8.73
C TYR A 18 -0.91 -5.64 9.63
N ILE A 19 0.41 -5.43 9.51
CA ILE A 19 1.41 -6.09 10.37
C ILE A 19 1.28 -5.60 11.81
N GLU A 20 1.12 -4.29 12.03
CA GLU A 20 0.92 -3.71 13.36
C GLU A 20 -0.37 -4.23 14.01
N ALA A 21 -1.47 -4.32 13.25
CA ALA A 21 -2.71 -4.92 13.74
C ALA A 21 -2.55 -6.40 14.11
N TYR A 22 -1.83 -7.18 13.29
CA TYR A 22 -1.50 -8.57 13.60
C TYR A 22 -0.70 -8.72 14.91
N ILE A 23 0.30 -7.87 15.12
CA ILE A 23 1.10 -7.83 16.35
C ILE A 23 0.21 -7.51 17.55
N ASN A 24 -0.69 -6.53 17.39
CA ASN A 24 -1.59 -6.06 18.44
C ASN A 24 -2.82 -6.95 18.65
N LYS A 25 -2.98 -8.04 17.88
CA LYS A 25 -4.16 -8.93 17.94
C LYS A 25 -5.47 -8.15 17.72
N THR A 26 -5.44 -7.27 16.72
CA THR A 26 -6.61 -6.54 16.22
C THR A 26 -6.73 -6.72 14.70
N ASN A 27 -7.89 -6.35 14.15
CA ASN A 27 -8.07 -6.24 12.71
C ASN A 27 -7.86 -4.80 12.29
N PHE A 28 -7.02 -4.56 11.28
CA PHE A 28 -6.83 -3.23 10.73
C PHE A 28 -8.10 -2.73 10.01
N ARG A 29 -8.81 -3.64 9.34
CA ARG A 29 -10.04 -3.38 8.59
C ARG A 29 -11.03 -4.51 8.82
N GLU A 30 -12.32 -4.18 8.82
CA GLU A 30 -13.40 -5.15 8.85
C GLU A 30 -13.28 -6.14 7.68
N LEU A 31 -13.50 -7.43 7.92
CA LEU A 31 -13.43 -8.46 6.89
C LEU A 31 -14.45 -8.21 5.75
N SER A 32 -15.60 -7.62 6.08
CA SER A 32 -16.67 -7.33 5.12
C SER A 32 -16.25 -6.37 4.00
N ILE A 33 -15.20 -5.57 4.21
CA ILE A 33 -14.69 -4.63 3.21
C ILE A 33 -13.49 -5.20 2.41
N TRP A 34 -13.10 -6.44 2.69
CA TRP A 34 -12.03 -7.08 1.93
C TRP A 34 -12.54 -7.53 0.57
N TYR A 35 -11.62 -7.61 -0.39
CA TYR A 35 -11.89 -8.22 -1.68
C TYR A 35 -12.18 -9.70 -1.47
N GLN A 36 -13.45 -10.09 -1.61
CA GLN A 36 -13.95 -11.40 -1.19
C GLN A 36 -13.27 -12.57 -1.90
N LEU A 37 -12.85 -12.40 -3.16
CA LEU A 37 -12.14 -13.45 -3.89
C LEU A 37 -10.72 -13.71 -3.35
N ALA A 38 -10.18 -12.80 -2.54
CA ALA A 38 -8.89 -12.91 -1.89
C ALA A 38 -8.99 -13.14 -0.37
N ALA A 39 -10.19 -13.01 0.21
CA ALA A 39 -10.40 -13.11 1.64
C ALA A 39 -10.44 -14.59 2.06
N VAL A 40 -9.59 -14.95 3.00
CA VAL A 40 -9.62 -16.24 3.69
C VAL A 40 -9.72 -15.93 5.16
N ASP A 41 -10.83 -16.31 5.79
CA ASP A 41 -11.05 -16.08 7.22
C ASP A 41 -11.04 -17.42 7.96
N THR A 42 -9.93 -17.68 8.64
CA THR A 42 -9.75 -18.82 9.53
C THR A 42 -10.02 -18.46 10.99
N GLY A 43 -10.32 -17.18 11.27
CA GLY A 43 -10.35 -16.59 12.61
C GLY A 43 -8.98 -16.22 13.17
N SER A 44 -7.92 -16.26 12.35
CA SER A 44 -6.55 -15.93 12.78
C SER A 44 -6.18 -14.51 12.39
N PHE A 45 -5.53 -13.76 13.29
CA PHE A 45 -5.06 -12.40 12.96
C PHE A 45 -4.03 -12.36 11.82
N ILE A 46 -3.39 -13.48 11.48
CA ILE A 46 -2.45 -13.54 10.35
C ILE A 46 -3.18 -13.47 9.01
N ASP A 47 -4.48 -13.77 8.96
CA ASP A 47 -5.28 -13.80 7.75
C ASP A 47 -5.26 -12.43 7.03
N GLN A 48 -5.22 -11.34 7.79
CA GLN A 48 -5.08 -9.98 7.24
C GLN A 48 -3.71 -9.72 6.61
N VAL A 49 -2.65 -10.33 7.15
CA VAL A 49 -1.30 -10.22 6.61
C VAL A 49 -1.21 -11.03 5.32
N ASN A 50 -1.77 -12.24 5.29
CA ASN A 50 -1.87 -13.05 4.08
C ASN A 50 -2.70 -12.33 3.00
N TYR A 51 -3.83 -11.75 3.39
CA TYR A 51 -4.68 -10.97 2.49
C TYR A 51 -3.91 -9.82 1.85
N ILE A 52 -3.22 -8.98 2.64
CA ILE A 52 -2.49 -7.84 2.06
C ILE A 52 -1.21 -8.26 1.32
N ALA A 53 -0.61 -9.40 1.65
CA ALA A 53 0.56 -9.91 0.95
C ALA A 53 0.22 -10.44 -0.44
N HIS A 54 -0.94 -11.07 -0.59
CA HIS A 54 -1.28 -11.82 -1.80
C HIS A 54 -2.45 -11.22 -2.59
N MET A 55 -3.50 -10.75 -1.92
CA MET A 55 -4.75 -10.26 -2.52
C MET A 55 -5.23 -11.13 -3.71
N GLY A 56 -5.31 -12.44 -3.52
CA GLY A 56 -5.75 -13.36 -4.58
C GLY A 56 -4.77 -13.48 -5.76
N GLY A 57 -3.51 -13.08 -5.56
CA GLY A 57 -2.47 -13.04 -6.58
C GLY A 57 -2.23 -11.65 -7.18
N GLU A 58 -3.06 -10.66 -6.87
CA GLU A 58 -2.89 -9.27 -7.37
C GLU A 58 -1.67 -8.59 -6.75
N HIS A 59 -1.38 -8.89 -5.48
CA HIS A 59 -0.21 -8.34 -4.81
C HIS A 59 1.00 -9.23 -4.99
N LYS A 60 2.09 -8.64 -5.50
CA LYS A 60 3.40 -9.29 -5.67
C LYS A 60 4.43 -8.81 -4.66
N TYR A 61 4.15 -7.71 -3.97
CA TYR A 61 5.08 -7.05 -3.07
C TYR A 61 4.29 -6.25 -2.03
N MET A 62 4.79 -6.25 -0.80
CA MET A 62 4.25 -5.44 0.30
C MET A 62 5.03 -4.14 0.41
N TYR A 63 4.31 -3.03 0.58
CA TYR A 63 4.92 -1.72 0.68
C TYR A 63 4.81 -1.15 2.09
N ASN A 64 5.86 -0.43 2.49
CA ASN A 64 5.84 0.57 3.54
C ASN A 64 6.44 1.87 2.97
N GLN A 65 6.43 2.93 3.75
CA GLN A 65 6.96 4.23 3.31
C GLN A 65 8.43 4.13 2.84
N GLU A 66 9.27 3.41 3.58
CA GLU A 66 10.70 3.27 3.27
C GLU A 66 10.95 2.51 1.98
N ASN A 67 10.35 1.33 1.81
CA ASN A 67 10.60 0.49 0.65
C ASN A 67 9.94 1.03 -0.61
N LEU A 68 8.86 1.83 -0.51
CA LEU A 68 8.26 2.53 -1.64
C LEU A 68 9.24 3.56 -2.22
N VAL A 69 9.76 4.44 -1.36
CA VAL A 69 10.77 5.44 -1.72
C VAL A 69 12.01 4.78 -2.31
N ASN A 70 12.54 3.76 -1.64
CA ASN A 70 13.73 3.04 -2.10
C ASN A 70 13.48 2.31 -3.43
N THR A 71 12.28 1.77 -3.66
CA THR A 71 11.92 1.12 -4.92
C THR A 71 11.90 2.10 -6.08
N ILE A 72 11.32 3.29 -5.89
CA ILE A 72 11.27 4.33 -6.93
C ILE A 72 12.67 4.88 -7.20
N ALA A 73 13.47 5.11 -6.16
CA ALA A 73 14.85 5.61 -6.29
C ALA A 73 15.75 4.67 -7.12
N LYS A 74 15.52 3.34 -7.04
CA LYS A 74 16.23 2.36 -7.89
C LYS A 74 15.97 2.55 -9.40
N CYS A 75 14.95 3.29 -9.80
CA CYS A 75 14.67 3.61 -11.19
C CYS A 75 15.45 4.83 -11.71
N GLY A 76 16.36 5.39 -10.93
CA GLY A 76 17.21 6.53 -11.32
C GLY A 76 16.58 7.90 -11.10
N VAL A 77 15.39 7.95 -10.48
CA VAL A 77 14.73 9.20 -10.10
C VAL A 77 15.37 9.72 -8.82
N ARG A 78 15.69 11.03 -8.79
CA ARG A 78 16.21 11.71 -7.60
C ARG A 78 15.06 12.46 -6.93
N ASP A 79 15.07 12.46 -5.59
CA ASP A 79 14.05 13.10 -4.75
C ASP A 79 12.63 12.49 -4.92
N VAL A 80 12.28 11.58 -4.01
CA VAL A 80 11.00 10.87 -4.00
C VAL A 80 10.25 11.21 -2.72
N PRO A 81 9.62 12.41 -2.63
CA PRO A 81 8.89 12.79 -1.43
C PRO A 81 7.64 11.92 -1.26
N LEU A 82 7.35 11.57 -0.01
CA LEU A 82 6.05 11.03 0.36
C LEU A 82 4.99 12.12 0.21
N GLN A 83 3.79 11.73 -0.23
CA GLN A 83 2.66 12.62 -0.40
C GLN A 83 1.60 12.36 0.68
N ASN A 84 0.86 13.41 1.03
CA ASN A 84 -0.38 13.28 1.79
C ASN A 84 -1.50 12.79 0.87
N PHE A 85 -2.52 12.18 1.47
CA PHE A 85 -3.74 11.81 0.77
C PHE A 85 -4.42 13.03 0.14
N ASP A 86 -4.90 12.87 -1.09
CA ASP A 86 -5.68 13.87 -1.81
C ASP A 86 -7.04 13.28 -2.22
N LYS A 87 -8.11 13.84 -1.65
CA LYS A 87 -9.50 13.41 -1.86
C LYS A 87 -10.01 13.68 -3.27
N GLU A 88 -9.36 14.57 -4.03
CA GLU A 88 -9.74 14.87 -5.41
C GLU A 88 -9.17 13.82 -6.38
N ILE A 89 -8.20 13.02 -5.92
CA ILE A 89 -7.48 12.02 -6.71
C ILE A 89 -7.85 10.60 -6.28
N ASP A 90 -7.96 10.34 -4.98
CA ASP A 90 -8.19 8.99 -4.45
C ASP A 90 -9.43 8.94 -3.53
N PRO A 91 -10.29 7.91 -3.63
CA PRO A 91 -11.38 7.66 -2.69
C PRO A 91 -10.98 7.73 -1.21
N ILE A 92 -11.87 8.30 -0.38
CA ILE A 92 -11.67 8.46 1.07
C ILE A 92 -11.46 7.12 1.79
N GLU A 93 -11.99 6.02 1.24
CA GLU A 93 -11.83 4.66 1.72
C GLU A 93 -10.37 4.18 1.69
N ARG A 94 -9.53 4.82 0.86
CA ARG A 94 -8.10 4.51 0.74
C ARG A 94 -7.23 5.35 1.66
N HIS A 95 -7.70 6.51 2.11
CA HIS A 95 -6.93 7.43 2.96
C HIS A 95 -6.25 6.72 4.14
N ASN A 96 -6.99 5.90 4.89
CA ASN A 96 -6.42 5.24 6.06
C ASN A 96 -5.61 3.98 5.72
N GLY A 97 -5.61 3.46 4.48
CA GLY A 97 -4.94 2.20 4.13
C GLY A 97 -3.79 2.32 3.14
N SER A 98 -3.47 3.53 2.69
CA SER A 98 -2.55 3.75 1.58
C SER A 98 -1.44 4.72 1.95
N ILE A 99 -0.31 4.56 1.27
CA ILE A 99 0.83 5.46 1.26
C ILE A 99 1.05 5.96 -0.15
N TYR A 100 1.51 7.20 -0.26
CA TYR A 100 1.65 7.90 -1.53
C TYR A 100 3.05 8.45 -1.68
N ALA A 101 3.56 8.44 -2.91
CA ALA A 101 4.86 9.01 -3.25
C ALA A 101 4.77 9.78 -4.58
N PHE A 102 5.57 10.84 -4.70
CA PHE A 102 5.75 11.60 -5.93
C PHE A 102 7.18 11.43 -6.42
N ALA A 103 7.38 11.51 -7.73
CA ALA A 103 8.71 11.58 -8.31
C ALA A 103 8.70 12.44 -9.58
N TYR A 104 9.79 13.16 -9.84
CA TYR A 104 10.00 13.98 -11.04
C TYR A 104 11.35 13.63 -11.66
N ASN A 105 11.43 13.59 -12.99
CA ASN A 105 12.67 13.30 -13.72
C ASN A 105 13.06 14.42 -14.69
#